data_AF-A0A0X7K0F8-F1
#
_entry.id   AF-A0A0X7K0F8-F1
#
_cell.length_a   1.000
_cell.length_b   1.000
_cell.length_c   1.000
_cell.angle_alpha   90.00
_cell.angle_beta   90.00
_cell.angle_gamma   90.00
#
_symmetry.space_group_name_H-M   'P 1'
#
loop_
_entity.id
_entity.type
_entity.pdbx_description
1 polymer ?
#
loop_
_entity_poly.entity_id
_entity_poly.type
_entity_poly.pdbx_seq_one_letter_code
_entity_poly.pdbx_strand_id
1 'polypeptide(L)' 'MTFILRQLDAADRLSIAHNDAVIDPNARYTFDYARLSADIDVIRQGINVYLTPSRAQPRNPAELTGHYVRSEQIQP' A
#
# COMPACT_ATOMS: atom_id res chain seq x y z
N MET A 1 -11.72 17.46 -0.72
CA MET A 1 -11.05 16.39 -1.49
C MET A 1 -9.57 16.19 -1.11
N THR A 2 -8.88 17.17 -0.53
CA THR A 2 -7.43 17.08 -0.21
C THR A 2 -7.11 16.18 1.00
N PHE A 3 -8.09 15.91 1.86
CA PHE A 3 -7.87 15.16 3.10
C PHE A 3 -7.41 13.72 2.85
N ILE A 4 -8.08 13.00 1.93
CA ILE A 4 -7.78 11.59 1.64
C ILE A 4 -6.35 11.43 1.09
N LEU A 5 -5.94 12.29 0.16
CA LEU A 5 -4.58 12.26 -0.39
C LEU A 5 -3.52 12.50 0.70
N ARG A 6 -3.77 13.43 1.63
CA ARG A 6 -2.87 13.66 2.76
C ARG A 6 -2.82 12.49 3.74
N GLN A 7 -3.92 11.78 3.93
CA GLN A 7 -3.95 10.55 4.75
C GLN A 7 -3.13 9.44 4.08
N LEU A 8 -3.23 9.29 2.75
CA LEU A 8 -2.40 8.34 2.00
C LEU A 8 -0.91 8.70 2.10
N ASP A 9 -0.55 9.98 1.97
CA ASP A 9 0.84 10.42 2.12
C ASP A 9 1.39 10.16 3.53
N ALA A 10 0.56 10.30 4.57
CA ALA A 10 0.96 9.99 5.93
C ALA A 10 1.17 8.48 6.12
N ALA A 11 0.27 7.66 5.59
CA ALA A 11 0.38 6.20 5.63
C ALA A 11 1.64 5.70 4.88
N ASP A 12 1.94 6.28 3.72
CA ASP A 12 3.09 5.92 2.90
C ASP A 12 4.42 6.20 3.64
N ARG A 13 4.52 7.38 4.27
CA ARG A 13 5.69 7.74 5.10
C ARG A 13 5.89 6.80 6.27
N LEU A 14 4.80 6.42 6.94
CA LEU A 14 4.86 5.44 8.03
C LEU A 14 5.32 4.07 7.50
N SER A 15 4.82 3.66 6.35
CA SER A 15 5.22 2.41 5.70
C SER A 15 6.72 2.39 5.38
N ILE A 16 7.23 3.46 4.76
CA ILE A 16 8.66 3.62 4.45
C ILE A 16 9.50 3.60 5.72
N ALA A 17 9.09 4.34 6.75
CA ALA A 17 9.82 4.40 8.03
C ALA A 17 9.90 3.04 8.74
N HIS A 18 8.89 2.19 8.60
CA HIS A 18 8.85 0.87 9.23
C HIS A 18 9.39 -0.26 8.36
N ASN A 19 9.52 -0.05 7.04
CA ASN A 19 10.13 -1.03 6.15
C ASN A 19 11.60 -1.29 6.49
N ASP A 20 12.31 -0.27 6.96
CA ASP A 20 13.72 -0.35 7.37
C ASP A 20 13.88 -0.58 8.89
N ALA A 21 12.78 -0.71 9.63
CA ALA A 21 12.83 -0.96 11.07
C ALA A 21 13.31 -2.40 11.34
N VAL A 22 14.04 -2.57 12.45
CA VAL A 22 14.48 -3.89 12.90
C VAL A 22 13.24 -4.72 13.25
N ILE A 23 12.98 -5.75 12.46
CA ILE A 23 11.94 -6.73 12.73
C ILE A 23 12.43 -7.65 13.84
N ASP A 24 11.64 -7.80 14.91
CA ASP A 24 11.93 -8.78 15.96
C ASP A 24 12.02 -10.18 15.31
N PRO A 25 13.17 -10.86 15.39
CA PRO A 25 13.35 -12.18 14.79
C PRO A 25 12.45 -13.26 15.43
N ASN A 26 11.85 -12.98 16.59
CA ASN A 26 10.89 -13.88 17.25
C ASN A 26 9.42 -13.50 16.96
N ALA A 27 9.17 -12.46 16.15
CA ALA A 27 7.83 -12.02 15.83
C ALA A 27 7.09 -13.08 15.00
N ARG A 28 6.05 -13.69 15.59
CA ARG A 28 5.21 -14.69 14.93
C ARG A 28 4.46 -14.16 13.70
N TYR A 29 4.22 -12.85 13.66
CA TYR A 29 3.58 -12.17 12.54
C TYR A 29 4.34 -10.89 12.28
N THR A 30 4.75 -10.69 11.03
CA THR A 30 5.43 -9.48 10.58
C THR A 30 4.57 -8.81 9.51
N PHE A 31 4.62 -7.48 9.49
CA PHE A 31 3.82 -6.68 8.57
C PHE A 31 4.63 -6.40 7.30
N ASP A 32 4.03 -6.63 6.14
CA ASP A 32 4.63 -6.38 4.83
C ASP A 32 4.44 -4.91 4.42
N TYR A 33 5.32 -4.05 4.95
CA TYR A 33 5.33 -2.62 4.64
C TYR A 33 5.64 -2.32 3.16
N ALA A 34 6.40 -3.20 2.48
CA ALA A 34 6.65 -3.04 1.06
C ALA A 34 5.35 -3.22 0.25
N ARG A 35 4.55 -4.22 0.60
CA ARG A 35 3.24 -4.44 -0.02
C ARG A 35 2.25 -3.32 0.28
N LEU A 36 2.22 -2.81 1.52
CA LEU A 36 1.38 -1.67 1.86
C LEU A 36 1.72 -0.43 1.03
N SER A 37 3.00 -0.10 0.86
CA SER A 37 3.41 1.06 0.06
C SER A 37 2.99 0.92 -1.41
N ALA A 38 3.15 -0.28 -1.99
CA ALA A 38 2.67 -0.56 -3.35
C ALA A 38 1.15 -0.40 -3.48
N ASP A 39 0.37 -0.87 -2.51
CA ASP A 39 -1.10 -0.74 -2.51
C ASP A 39 -1.52 0.74 -2.35
N ILE A 40 -0.80 1.54 -1.54
CA ILE A 40 -1.04 2.99 -1.42
C ILE A 40 -0.85 3.70 -2.76
N ASP A 41 0.18 3.33 -3.54
CA ASP A 41 0.41 3.89 -4.87
C ASP A 41 -0.69 3.54 -5.86
N VAL A 42 -1.20 2.31 -5.82
CA VAL A 42 -2.36 1.88 -6.62
C VAL A 42 -3.58 2.74 -6.29
N ILE A 43 -3.86 2.97 -5.00
CA ILE A 43 -5.00 3.79 -4.56
C ILE A 43 -4.82 5.24 -5.03
N ARG A 44 -3.62 5.80 -4.88
CA ARG A 44 -3.28 7.17 -5.31
C ARG A 44 -3.52 7.34 -6.82
N GLN A 45 -3.10 6.37 -7.63
CA GLN A 45 -3.35 6.36 -9.07
C GLN A 45 -4.85 6.25 -9.40
N GLY A 46 -5.58 5.37 -8.71
CA GLY A 46 -7.02 5.21 -8.89
C GLY A 46 -7.80 6.50 -8.60
N ILE A 47 -7.47 7.19 -7.50
CA ILE A 47 -8.05 8.49 -7.15
C ILE A 47 -7.71 9.54 -8.22
N ASN A 48 -6.45 9.63 -8.64
CA ASN A 48 -6.06 10.59 -9.69
C ASN A 48 -6.83 10.34 -10.99
N VAL A 49 -6.97 9.08 -11.42
CA VAL A 49 -7.76 8.70 -12.61
C VAL A 49 -9.22 9.11 -12.44
N TYR A 50 -9.82 8.87 -11.26
CA TYR A 50 -11.20 9.26 -10.97
C TYR A 50 -11.41 10.78 -11.00
N LEU A 51 -10.42 11.56 -10.55
CA LEU A 51 -10.50 13.01 -10.47
C LEU A 51 -10.13 13.73 -11.77
N THR A 52 -9.42 13.06 -12.68
CA THR A 52 -9.09 13.65 -13.99
C THR A 52 -10.35 13.61 -14.86
N PRO A 53 -10.81 14.73 -15.46
CA PRO A 53 -12.00 14.76 -16.29
C PRO A 53 -11.74 14.05 -17.62
N SER A 54 -11.81 12.72 -17.59
CA SER A 54 -11.88 11.87 -18.76
C SER A 54 -13.07 10.95 -18.54
N ARG A 55 -14.02 10.94 -19.49
CA ARG A 55 -15.06 9.92 -19.59
C ARG A 55 -14.44 8.57 -19.99
N ALA A 56 -13.45 8.11 -19.24
CA ALA A 56 -12.90 6.78 -19.41
C ALA A 56 -13.84 5.80 -18.71
N GLN A 57 -14.27 4.76 -19.42
CA GLN A 57 -14.92 3.59 -18.83
C GLN A 57 -14.17 3.15 -17.56
N PRO A 58 -14.88 2.59 -16.55
CA PRO A 58 -14.23 2.02 -15.38
C PRO A 58 -13.12 1.06 -15.85
N ARG A 59 -11.86 1.46 -15.65
CA ARG A 59 -10.73 0.57 -15.89
C ARG A 59 -10.76 -0.50 -14.81
N ASN A 60 -10.38 -1.73 -15.15
CA ASN A 60 -10.26 -2.80 -14.17
C ASN A 60 -9.34 -2.30 -13.04
N PRO A 61 -9.85 -2.07 -11.82
CA PRO A 61 -9.00 -1.62 -10.72
C PRO A 61 -7.93 -2.68 -10.47
N ALA A 62 -6.69 -2.25 -10.24
CA ALA A 62 -5.65 -3.19 -9.83
C ALA A 62 -6.09 -3.87 -8.53
N GLU A 63 -5.81 -5.16 -8.41
CA GLU A 63 -6.29 -5.98 -7.30
C GLU A 63 -5.60 -5.55 -6.00
N LEU A 64 -6.39 -5.03 -5.05
CA LEU A 64 -5.95 -4.73 -3.70
C LEU A 64 -6.25 -5.95 -2.83
N THR A 65 -5.21 -6.72 -2.55
CA THR A 65 -5.36 -8.00 -1.83
C THR A 65 -5.65 -7.82 -0.32
N GLY A 66 -5.23 -6.69 0.28
CA GLY A 66 -5.37 -6.46 1.73
C GLY A 66 -4.60 -7.44 2.63
N HIS A 67 -3.78 -8.31 2.03
CA HIS A 67 -3.00 -9.32 2.73
C HIS A 67 -1.61 -8.78 3.03
N TYR A 68 -1.45 -8.16 4.20
CA TYR A 68 -0.19 -7.54 4.64
C TYR A 68 0.60 -8.39 5.63
N VAL A 69 0.20 -9.64 5.89
CA VAL A 69 1.03 -10.55 6.67
C VAL A 69 2.18 -10.99 5.77
N ARG A 70 3.41 -10.65 6.16
CA ARG A 70 4.60 -11.23 5.54
C ARG A 70 4.64 -12.69 5.96
N SER A 71 4.16 -13.57 5.10
CA SER A 71 4.42 -15.00 5.23
C SER A 71 5.93 -15.18 5.12
N GLU A 72 6.55 -15.80 6.13
CA GLU A 72 7.93 -16.27 5.99
C GLU A 72 7.98 -17.12 4.73
N GLN A 73 8.63 -16.63 3.68
CA GLN A 73 9.08 -17.53 2.63
C GLN A 73 10.06 -18.46 3.34
N ILE A 74 9.60 -19.68 3.64
CA ILE A 74 10.50 -20.81 3.86
C ILE A 74 11.28 -20.91 2.55
N GLN A 75 12.45 -20.28 2.53
CA GLN A 75 13.41 -20.38 1.45
C GLN A 75 13.92 -21.82 1.49
N PRO A 76 13.84 -22.58 0.38
CA PRO A 76 14.35 -23.94 0.33
C PRO A 76 15.87 -24.00 0.52
#